data_AF-A0AAN1GVE0-F1
#
_entry.id   AF-A0AAN1GVE0-F1
#
_cell.length_a   1.000
_cell.length_b   1.000
_cell.length_c   1.000
_cell.angle_alpha   90.00
_cell.angle_beta   90.00
_cell.angle_gamma   90.00
#
_symmetry.space_group_name_H-M   'P 1'
#
loop_
_entity.id
_entity.type
_entity.pdbx_description
1 polymer ?
#
loop_
_entity_poly.entity_id
_entity_poly.type
_entity_poly.pdbx_seq_one_letter_code
_entity_poly.pdbx_strand_id
1 'polypeptide(L)'
;MSFPDHYQITERTRFRVRYEIHPGREFAATGVYWLRGFETVEDCQRAYVAARQASGLGASQFGEGNLFDQAGQHLARISYNGRLWSPVPWHRGLAPLAEAPEITPQGDHAQ
;
A
#
# COMPACT_ATOMS: atom_id res chain seq x y z
N MET A 1 -13.20 -3.66 -9.58
CA MET A 1 -11.82 -3.16 -9.79
C MET A 1 -11.19 -4.00 -10.89
N SER A 2 -10.86 -3.41 -12.04
CA SER A 2 -10.19 -4.12 -13.13
C SER A 2 -8.70 -3.80 -13.10
N PHE A 3 -7.90 -4.84 -12.82
CA PHE A 3 -6.46 -4.89 -13.09
C PHE A 3 -6.25 -5.09 -14.60
N PRO A 4 -5.02 -4.93 -15.16
CA PRO A 4 -4.78 -5.21 -16.58
C PRO A 4 -5.43 -6.54 -17.02
N ASP A 5 -6.02 -6.51 -18.21
CA ASP A 5 -7.19 -7.24 -18.74
C ASP A 5 -7.32 -8.77 -18.50
N HIS A 6 -6.36 -9.43 -17.86
CA HIS A 6 -6.38 -10.88 -17.58
C HIS A 6 -5.86 -11.29 -16.19
N TYR A 7 -5.75 -10.39 -15.21
CA TYR A 7 -5.29 -10.77 -13.86
C TYR A 7 -6.41 -11.43 -13.04
N GLN A 8 -6.38 -12.77 -12.95
CA GLN A 8 -7.32 -13.52 -12.13
C GLN A 8 -6.84 -13.58 -10.67
N ILE A 9 -7.49 -12.80 -9.79
CA ILE A 9 -7.31 -12.92 -8.35
C ILE A 9 -7.96 -14.24 -7.92
N THR A 10 -7.18 -15.12 -7.30
CA THR A 10 -7.64 -16.39 -6.74
C THR A 10 -7.46 -16.37 -5.23
N GLU A 11 -8.05 -17.34 -4.54
CA GLU A 11 -7.90 -17.53 -3.09
C GLU A 11 -6.44 -17.79 -2.66
N ARG A 12 -5.58 -18.18 -3.61
CA ARG A 12 -4.13 -18.38 -3.40
C ARG A 12 -3.30 -17.15 -3.70
N THR A 13 -3.92 -16.11 -4.27
CA THR A 13 -3.19 -14.87 -4.56
C THR A 13 -2.77 -14.26 -3.22
N ARG A 14 -1.48 -13.97 -3.12
CA ARG A 14 -0.90 -13.26 -1.99
C ARG A 14 -0.26 -11.99 -2.51
N PHE A 15 -0.59 -10.89 -1.88
CA PHE A 15 -0.07 -9.58 -2.19
C PHE A 15 1.01 -9.17 -1.21
N ARG A 16 1.88 -8.30 -1.68
CA ARG A 16 2.95 -7.69 -0.91
C ARG A 16 3.08 -6.22 -1.28
N VAL A 17 3.37 -5.40 -0.29
CA VAL A 17 3.57 -3.96 -0.47
C VAL A 17 5.02 -3.63 -0.16
N ARG A 18 5.71 -3.00 -1.10
CA ARG A 18 7.01 -2.39 -0.89
C ARG A 18 6.81 -0.91 -0.55
N TYR A 19 7.50 -0.39 0.45
CA TYR A 19 7.63 1.05 0.65
C TYR A 19 9.06 1.38 1.07
N GLU A 20 9.45 2.64 0.93
CA GLU A 20 10.80 3.11 1.25
C GLU A 20 10.73 4.19 2.31
N ILE A 21 11.66 4.15 3.27
CA ILE A 21 11.88 5.23 4.23
C ILE A 21 13.15 5.96 3.81
N HIS A 22 12.99 7.23 3.46
CA HIS A 22 14.07 8.13 3.06
C HIS A 22 14.64 8.87 4.28
N PRO A 23 15.94 9.25 4.23
CA PRO A 23 16.52 10.10 5.27
C PRO A 23 15.81 11.45 5.32
N GLY A 24 15.65 11.99 6.53
CA GLY A 24 15.04 13.31 6.70
C GLY A 24 15.15 13.83 8.13
N ARG A 25 14.21 14.70 8.49
CA ARG A 25 14.22 15.46 9.75
C ARG A 25 14.03 14.55 10.96
N GLU A 26 13.16 13.57 10.84
CA GLU A 26 12.84 12.60 11.90
C GLU A 26 13.82 11.43 11.82
N PHE A 27 14.34 11.00 12.97
CA PHE A 27 15.24 9.85 13.03
C PHE A 27 14.43 8.57 12.81
N ALA A 28 14.63 7.94 11.65
CA ALA A 28 14.05 6.65 11.30
C ALA A 28 15.09 5.76 10.62
N ALA A 29 14.93 4.45 10.77
CA ALA A 29 15.72 3.50 10.00
C ALA A 29 15.36 3.66 8.52
N THR A 30 16.30 4.18 7.73
CA THR A 30 16.13 4.34 6.29
C THR A 30 16.28 3.01 5.59
N GLY A 31 15.50 2.77 4.55
CA GLY A 31 15.61 1.55 3.75
C GLY A 31 14.31 1.12 3.11
N VAL A 32 14.35 -0.06 2.50
CA VAL A 32 13.22 -0.67 1.80
C VAL A 32 12.53 -1.68 2.71
N TYR A 33 11.23 -1.51 2.89
CA TYR A 33 10.38 -2.34 3.72
C TYR A 33 9.37 -3.10 2.88
N TRP A 34 9.02 -4.30 3.34
CA TRP A 34 8.04 -5.17 2.69
C TRP A 34 6.99 -5.63 3.68
N LEU A 35 5.73 -5.31 3.39
CA LEU A 35 4.56 -5.91 4.01
C LEU A 35 4.13 -7.09 3.13
N ARG A 36 3.79 -8.25 3.71
CA ARG A 36 3.56 -9.49 2.95
C ARG A 36 2.39 -10.28 3.53
N GLY A 37 1.83 -11.18 2.72
CA GLY A 37 0.88 -12.18 3.18
C GLY A 37 -0.59 -11.74 3.12
N PHE A 38 -0.90 -10.66 2.41
CA PHE A 38 -2.27 -10.16 2.30
C PHE A 38 -3.05 -10.88 1.21
N GLU A 39 -4.33 -11.07 1.44
CA GLU A 39 -5.23 -11.77 0.52
C GLU A 39 -6.04 -10.80 -0.34
N THR A 40 -6.19 -9.56 0.14
CA THR A 40 -6.88 -8.49 -0.60
C THR A 40 -6.01 -7.25 -0.77
N VAL A 41 -6.39 -6.46 -1.77
CA VAL A 41 -5.77 -5.16 -2.05
C VAL A 41 -6.13 -4.14 -0.97
N GLU A 42 -7.32 -4.24 -0.38
CA GLU A 42 -7.73 -3.38 0.72
C GLU A 42 -6.88 -3.65 1.97
N ASP A 43 -6.59 -4.91 2.31
CA ASP A 43 -5.66 -5.26 3.40
C ASP A 43 -4.28 -4.66 3.18
N CYS A 44 -3.80 -4.65 1.94
CA CYS A 44 -2.54 -4.00 1.58
C CYS A 44 -2.58 -2.48 1.86
N GLN A 45 -3.68 -1.81 1.49
CA GLN A 45 -3.87 -0.40 1.78
C GLN A 45 -3.94 -0.14 3.28
N ARG A 46 -4.71 -0.93 4.03
CA ARG A 46 -4.83 -0.83 5.50
C ARG A 46 -3.47 -1.00 6.17
N ALA A 47 -2.71 -2.02 5.79
CA ALA A 47 -1.39 -2.29 6.36
C ALA A 47 -0.38 -1.18 6.03
N TYR A 48 -0.40 -0.63 4.81
CA TYR A 48 0.45 0.50 4.44
C TYR A 48 0.11 1.75 5.28
N VAL A 49 -1.17 2.10 5.40
CA VAL A 49 -1.60 3.26 6.18
C VAL A 49 -1.29 3.07 7.66
N ALA A 50 -1.49 1.86 8.21
CA ALA A 50 -1.12 1.54 9.59
C ALA A 50 0.39 1.69 9.82
N ALA A 51 1.24 1.19 8.90
CA ALA A 51 2.69 1.36 8.98
C ALA A 51 3.10 2.84 8.91
N ARG A 52 2.48 3.61 8.01
CA ARG A 52 2.68 5.06 7.92
C ARG A 52 2.31 5.77 9.21
N GLN A 53 1.12 5.50 9.77
CA GLN A 53 0.67 6.10 11.03
C GLN A 53 1.57 5.73 12.21
N ALA A 54 1.95 4.45 12.33
CA ALA A 54 2.83 3.98 13.39
C ALA A 54 4.24 4.59 13.30
N SER A 55 4.72 4.90 12.08
CA SER A 55 6.02 5.53 11.89
C SER A 55 6.06 6.99 12.33
N GLY A 56 4.92 7.69 12.32
CA GLY A 56 4.84 9.13 12.57
C GLY A 56 5.39 10.02 11.44
N LEU A 57 5.93 9.43 10.37
CA LEU A 57 6.72 10.14 9.36
C LEU A 57 5.88 10.93 8.35
N GLY A 58 6.40 12.11 7.98
CA GLY A 58 5.86 12.92 6.88
C GLY A 58 6.04 12.30 5.48
N ALA A 59 5.30 12.80 4.49
CA ALA A 59 5.35 12.34 3.10
C ALA A 59 6.71 12.52 2.41
N SER A 60 7.59 13.36 2.97
CA SER A 60 8.96 13.54 2.51
C SER A 60 9.90 12.41 2.93
N GLN A 61 9.56 11.66 3.99
CA GLN A 61 10.37 10.56 4.52
C GLN A 61 9.71 9.20 4.26
N PHE A 62 8.38 9.12 4.38
CA PHE A 62 7.66 7.90 4.12
C PHE A 62 7.22 7.84 2.66
N GLY A 63 7.91 7.01 1.88
CA GLY A 63 7.65 6.83 0.47
C GLY A 63 6.29 6.19 0.18
N GLU A 64 5.90 6.26 -1.09
CA GLU A 64 4.71 5.57 -1.59
C GLU A 64 4.82 4.04 -1.47
N GLY A 65 3.66 3.39 -1.40
CA GLY A 65 3.57 1.93 -1.44
C GLY A 65 3.49 1.43 -2.88
N ASN A 66 4.19 0.35 -3.20
CA ASN A 66 4.04 -0.37 -4.46
C ASN A 66 3.50 -1.77 -4.17
N LEU A 67 2.33 -2.07 -4.73
CA LEU A 67 1.64 -3.35 -4.55
C LEU A 67 2.07 -4.32 -5.64
N PHE A 68 2.63 -5.44 -5.22
CA PHE A 68 3.01 -6.55 -6.08
C PHE A 68 2.24 -7.80 -5.72
N ASP A 69 2.09 -8.68 -6.70
CA ASP A 69 1.67 -10.04 -6.43
C ASP A 69 2.85 -10.94 -6.01
N GLN A 70 2.55 -12.19 -5.68
CA GLN A 70 3.53 -13.22 -5.34
C GLN A 70 4.54 -13.51 -6.47
N ALA A 71 4.12 -13.41 -7.73
CA ALA A 71 5.00 -13.56 -8.89
C ALA A 71 5.90 -12.33 -9.11
N GLY A 72 5.62 -11.20 -8.45
CA GLY A 72 6.40 -9.96 -8.56
C GLY A 72 5.93 -9.02 -9.65
N GLN A 73 4.75 -9.25 -10.22
CA GLN A 73 4.07 -8.29 -11.08
C GLN A 73 3.66 -7.09 -10.24
N HIS A 74 4.04 -5.89 -10.68
CA HIS A 74 3.55 -4.65 -10.10
C HIS A 74 2.11 -4.44 -10.56
N LEU A 75 1.18 -4.40 -9.60
CA LEU A 75 -0.25 -4.34 -9.86
C LEU A 75 -0.83 -2.94 -9.63
N ALA A 76 -0.31 -2.21 -8.65
CA ALA A 76 -0.83 -0.88 -8.27
C ALA A 76 0.14 -0.11 -7.37
N ARG A 77 -0.11 1.19 -7.24
CA ARG A 77 0.63 2.10 -6.34
C ARG A 77 -0.31 2.59 -5.23
N ILE A 78 0.18 2.69 -4.01
CA ILE A 78 -0.52 3.25 -2.87
C ILE A 78 0.13 4.60 -2.57
N SER A 79 -0.63 5.67 -2.77
CA SER A 79 -0.17 7.01 -2.41
C SER A 79 -0.03 7.18 -0.89
N TYR A 80 0.71 8.19 -0.44
CA TYR A 80 0.87 8.50 0.98
C TYR A 80 -0.45 8.60 1.77
N ASN A 81 -1.52 9.06 1.11
CA ASN A 81 -2.86 9.18 1.69
C ASN A 81 -3.63 7.84 1.76
N GLY A 82 -3.03 6.72 1.33
CA GLY A 82 -3.65 5.40 1.32
C GLY A 82 -4.49 5.08 0.09
N ARG A 83 -4.67 6.03 -0.84
CA ARG A 83 -5.41 5.77 -2.11
C ARG A 83 -4.61 4.90 -3.04
N LEU A 84 -5.31 3.99 -3.73
CA LEU A 84 -4.75 3.09 -4.72
C LEU A 84 -4.81 3.71 -6.11
N TRP A 85 -3.71 3.63 -6.84
CA TRP A 85 -3.52 4.18 -8.17
C TRP A 85 -3.04 3.09 -9.12
N SER A 86 -3.34 3.28 -10.40
CA SER A 86 -2.82 2.43 -11.46
C SER A 86 -1.27 2.44 -11.46
N PRO A 87 -0.61 1.31 -11.79
CA PRO A 87 0.85 1.22 -11.80
C PRO A 87 1.48 2.01 -12.95
N VAL A 88 0.66 2.55 -13.86
CA VAL A 88 1.10 3.41 -14.97
C VAL A 88 1.60 4.78 -14.47
N PRO A 89 2.39 5.50 -15.28
CA PRO A 89 2.82 6.87 -14.96
C PRO A 89 1.62 7.77 -14.67
N TRP A 90 1.74 8.62 -13.65
CA TRP A 90 0.67 9.53 -13.27
C TRP A 90 0.42 10.58 -14.37
N HIS A 91 -0.84 10.88 -14.63
CA HIS A 91 -1.28 12.00 -15.45
C HIS A 91 -2.57 12.61 -14.88
N ARG A 92 -2.84 13.90 -15.19
CA ARG A 92 -3.91 14.71 -14.58
C ARG A 92 -5.34 14.13 -14.71
N GLY A 93 -5.56 13.14 -15.58
CA GLY A 93 -6.87 12.51 -15.81
C GLY A 93 -7.05 11.14 -15.15
N LEU A 94 -6.05 10.61 -14.43
CA LEU A 94 -6.17 9.34 -13.74
C LEU A 94 -7.08 9.48 -12.52
N ALA A 95 -8.07 8.60 -12.43
CA ALA A 95 -8.81 8.37 -11.21
C ALA A 95 -8.10 7.28 -10.37
N PRO A 96 -8.20 7.34 -9.03
CA PRO A 96 -7.74 6.25 -8.20
C PRO A 96 -8.52 4.96 -8.51
N LEU A 97 -7.84 3.82 -8.45
CA LEU A 97 -8.46 2.50 -8.55
C LEU A 97 -9.31 2.18 -7.31
N ALA A 98 -8.90 2.72 -6.15
CA ALA A 98 -9.57 2.58 -4.86
C ALA A 98 -9.28 3.82 -4.00
N GLU A 99 -10.28 4.27 -3.24
CA GLU A 99 -10.04 5.23 -2.16
C GLU A 99 -9.27 4.59 -1.01
N ALA A 100 -8.74 5.41 -0.11
CA ALA A 100 -8.09 4.91 1.10
C ALA A 100 -9.14 4.26 2.03
N PRO A 101 -8.88 3.06 2.56
CA PRO A 101 -9.80 2.45 3.51
C PRO A 101 -9.83 3.26 4.81
N GLU A 102 -11.01 3.29 5.44
CA GLU A 102 -11.13 3.82 6.80
C GLU A 102 -10.34 2.90 7.74
N ILE A 103 -9.31 3.45 8.38
CA ILE A 103 -8.62 2.75 9.45
C ILE A 103 -9.47 2.95 10.70
N THR A 104 -10.55 2.18 10.82
CA THR A 104 -11.16 1.99 12.13
C THR A 104 -10.11 1.26 12.96
N PRO A 105 -9.63 1.79 14.10
CA PRO A 105 -8.84 0.97 15.00
C PRO A 105 -9.69 -0.27 15.28
N GLN A 106 -9.15 -1.44 14.96
CA GLN A 106 -9.81 -2.70 15.27
C GLN A 106 -9.98 -2.71 16.78
N GLY A 107 -11.20 -2.38 17.21
CA GLY A 107 -11.57 -2.31 18.62
C GLY A 107 -11.19 -3.64 19.24
N ASP A 108 -10.41 -3.52 20.31
CA ASP A 108 -10.23 -4.51 21.35
C ASP A 108 -11.55 -5.27 21.57
N HIS A 109 -11.68 -6.46 20.98
CA HIS A 109 -12.66 -7.43 21.44
C HIS A 109 -12.06 -8.00 22.73
N ALA A 110 -12.21 -7.24 23.81
CA ALA A 110 -12.17 -7.79 25.15
C ALA A 110 -13.25 -8.88 25.21
N GLN A 111 -12.81 -10.12 25.41
CA GLN A 111 -13.63 -11.19 25.96
C GLN A 111 -13.18 -11.46 27.40
#